data_AF-A0A7V2IMD2-F1
#
_entry.id   AF-A0A7V2IMD2-F1
#
_cell.length_a   1.000
_cell.length_b   1.000
_cell.length_c   1.000
_cell.angle_alpha   90.00
_cell.angle_beta   90.00
_cell.angle_gamma   90.00
#
_symmetry.space_group_name_H-M   'P 1'
#
loop_
_entity.id
_entity.type
_entity.pdbx_description
1 polymer ?
#
loop_
_entity_poly.entity_id
_entity_poly.type
_entity_poly.pdbx_seq_one_letter_code
_entity_poly.pdbx_strand_id
1 'polypeptide(L)'
;MRSITRTIRMGGWMIVLVCVCIAGRAAGGSFQVDPTVAIQAQPFTLDRVRLLDGPFRHAMEKDIDWLVRLEPDRLLSRFREYAGLEPKGPIYGGWERDTISGHSLGHYLSACALGYAATGDERLLAKVNYIVDELVVCQKASGDGYVGGIPNGHKVFEEVARGEIRSKGFDLNGLWVPWYTTHKLMAGLRDAYLHCDNKTARTVLIQLADWAWTVVDDLNDEQIQRMLACEHGGMLELAADVYALTGDKKYLKLADAFYHKAILDPLSQERDAFPGVHANTQIPKLIGCARRYELTGEERFGTIARFAWDTIVDHHTYVTGGNSHREYFGPPDTLADRLSENTTETCNTYNMLKFTRPLFAWTGQARYMDYYERALLNHILASQNPEDGMTCYFLPLAQGARKTYSTPFNAFWCCTGTGMENHVRYGEQIYS
;
A
#
# COMPACT_ATOMS: atom_id res chain seq x y z
N MET A 1 -4.54 -16.02 32.73
CA MET A 1 -5.39 -16.53 33.83
C MET A 1 -4.80 -16.10 35.17
N ARG A 2 -5.23 -14.94 35.69
CA ARG A 2 -5.12 -14.52 37.10
C ARG A 2 -6.11 -13.36 37.28
N SER A 3 -7.23 -13.65 37.92
CA SER A 3 -8.32 -12.72 38.25
C SER A 3 -7.95 -11.95 39.51
N ILE A 4 -8.05 -10.61 39.47
CA ILE A 4 -8.02 -9.79 40.67
C ILE A 4 -9.48 -9.54 41.06
N THR A 5 -9.94 -10.25 42.09
CA THR A 5 -11.29 -10.11 42.63
C THR A 5 -11.22 -9.21 43.86
N ARG A 6 -11.79 -8.01 43.81
CA ARG A 6 -12.05 -7.20 45.01
C ARG A 6 -13.49 -7.42 45.45
N THR A 7 -13.68 -8.01 46.63
CA THR A 7 -14.99 -8.31 47.20
C THR A 7 -15.39 -7.22 48.19
N ILE A 8 -16.46 -6.49 47.89
CA ILE A 8 -17.20 -5.69 48.88
C ILE A 8 -18.58 -6.31 48.99
N ARG A 9 -18.95 -6.76 50.20
CA ARG A 9 -20.26 -7.34 50.52
C ARG A 9 -21.10 -6.32 51.27
N MET A 10 -22.22 -5.88 50.70
CA MET A 10 -23.47 -5.61 51.41
C MET A 10 -24.63 -6.04 50.51
N GLY A 11 -25.67 -6.62 51.12
CA GLY A 11 -26.63 -7.52 50.48
C GLY A 11 -27.63 -6.89 49.51
N GLY A 12 -28.29 -7.79 48.77
CA GLY A 12 -29.41 -7.49 47.88
C GLY A 12 -29.06 -7.77 46.42
N TRP A 13 -29.59 -8.86 45.88
CA TRP A 13 -29.74 -9.15 44.44
C TRP A 13 -28.51 -8.91 43.57
N MET A 14 -27.71 -9.97 43.41
CA MET A 14 -26.56 -9.99 42.51
C MET A 14 -27.05 -10.08 41.05
N ILE A 15 -27.33 -8.93 40.43
CA ILE A 15 -27.39 -8.84 38.96
C ILE A 15 -25.95 -8.97 38.48
N VAL A 16 -25.57 -10.15 38.01
CA VAL A 16 -24.33 -10.33 37.27
C VAL A 16 -24.54 -9.73 35.89
N LEU A 17 -24.23 -8.45 35.74
CA LEU A 17 -24.00 -7.85 34.43
C LEU A 17 -22.70 -8.46 33.89
N VAL A 18 -22.84 -9.57 33.18
CA VAL A 18 -21.80 -10.01 32.25
C VAL A 18 -21.83 -8.99 31.12
N CYS A 19 -20.96 -7.98 31.19
CA CYS A 19 -20.57 -7.24 30.00
C CYS A 19 -19.79 -8.21 29.11
N VAL A 20 -20.52 -9.02 28.36
CA VAL A 20 -19.97 -9.60 27.14
C VAL A 20 -19.80 -8.39 26.23
N CYS A 21 -18.59 -7.86 26.17
CA CYS A 21 -18.17 -7.09 25.02
C CYS A 21 -18.21 -8.07 23.84
N ILE A 22 -19.39 -8.25 23.27
CA ILE A 22 -19.50 -8.69 21.89
C ILE A 22 -18.89 -7.52 21.14
N ALA A 23 -17.58 -7.60 20.88
CA ALA A 23 -16.96 -6.83 19.84
C ALA A 23 -17.73 -7.23 18.58
N GLY A 24 -18.77 -6.45 18.25
CA GLY A 24 -19.47 -6.57 17.00
C GLY A 24 -18.39 -6.44 15.94
N ARG A 25 -18.05 -7.56 15.29
CA ARG A 25 -17.22 -7.54 14.09
C ARG A 25 -17.91 -6.55 13.16
N ALA A 26 -17.25 -5.43 12.91
CA ALA A 26 -17.65 -4.53 11.85
C ALA A 26 -17.80 -5.35 10.57
N ALA A 27 -18.85 -5.10 9.81
CA ALA A 27 -19.28 -5.87 8.65
C ALA A 27 -18.38 -5.61 7.42
N GLY A 28 -17.07 -5.79 7.57
CA GLY A 28 -16.07 -5.72 6.50
C GLY A 28 -15.50 -7.10 6.16
N GLY A 29 -14.84 -7.20 5.01
CA GLY A 29 -14.09 -8.40 4.65
C GLY A 29 -13.01 -8.71 5.69
N SER A 30 -12.80 -9.99 5.97
CA SER A 30 -11.76 -10.43 6.92
C SER A 30 -10.77 -11.38 6.26
N PHE A 31 -9.56 -11.41 6.82
CA PHE A 31 -8.62 -12.50 6.60
C PHE A 31 -9.12 -13.78 7.28
N GLN A 32 -8.74 -14.92 6.72
CA GLN A 32 -9.05 -16.27 7.22
C GLN A 32 -7.88 -16.90 7.98
N VAL A 33 -6.66 -16.46 7.70
CA VAL A 33 -5.45 -16.91 8.40
C VAL A 33 -5.08 -15.86 9.45
N ASP A 34 -5.05 -16.27 10.70
CA ASP A 34 -4.58 -15.43 11.81
C ASP A 34 -3.05 -15.31 11.80
N PRO A 35 -2.49 -14.20 12.31
CA PRO A 35 -1.06 -14.10 12.54
C PRO A 35 -0.55 -15.22 13.46
N THR A 36 0.60 -15.78 13.11
CA THR A 36 1.36 -16.75 13.92
C THR A 36 2.24 -16.09 14.98
N VAL A 37 2.57 -14.82 14.78
CA VAL A 37 3.34 -13.99 15.71
C VAL A 37 2.40 -13.27 16.67
N ALA A 38 2.85 -13.08 17.91
CA ALA A 38 2.06 -12.36 18.92
C ALA A 38 1.84 -10.89 18.52
N ILE A 39 0.58 -10.48 18.48
CA ILE A 39 0.17 -9.09 18.29
C ILE A 39 -0.19 -8.50 19.65
N GLN A 40 0.63 -7.55 20.12
CA GLN A 40 0.48 -6.88 21.42
C GLN A 40 -0.49 -5.69 21.37
N ALA A 41 -0.59 -5.02 20.22
CA ALA A 41 -1.46 -3.86 20.01
C ALA A 41 -2.18 -4.02 18.67
N GLN A 42 -3.52 -3.98 18.68
CA GLN A 42 -4.35 -4.18 17.50
C GLN A 42 -5.06 -2.88 17.12
N PRO A 43 -4.77 -2.29 15.96
CA PRO A 43 -5.43 -1.05 15.57
C PRO A 43 -6.93 -1.26 15.43
N PHE A 44 -7.68 -0.23 15.82
CA PHE A 44 -9.11 -0.18 15.52
C PHE A 44 -9.30 -0.06 14.01
N THR A 45 -10.36 -0.68 13.48
CA THR A 45 -10.75 -0.49 12.09
C THR A 45 -11.19 0.96 11.84
N LEU A 46 -11.00 1.47 10.61
CA LEU A 46 -11.28 2.87 10.28
C LEU A 46 -12.74 3.28 10.50
N ASP A 47 -13.69 2.35 10.47
CA ASP A 47 -15.11 2.60 10.79
C ASP A 47 -15.37 2.89 12.28
N ARG A 48 -14.39 2.61 13.15
CA ARG A 48 -14.46 2.76 14.60
C ARG A 48 -13.81 4.05 15.11
N VAL A 49 -13.11 4.78 14.25
CA VAL A 49 -12.42 6.03 14.60
C VAL A 49 -12.91 7.13 13.66
N ARG A 50 -13.62 8.11 14.20
CA ARG A 50 -14.12 9.28 13.46
C ARG A 50 -13.33 10.51 13.87
N LEU A 51 -12.73 11.18 12.88
CA LEU A 51 -12.05 12.44 13.12
C LEU A 51 -13.06 13.52 13.46
N LEU A 52 -12.74 14.31 14.48
CA LEU A 52 -13.46 15.54 14.81
C LEU A 52 -12.85 16.72 14.07
N ASP A 53 -13.45 17.89 14.23
CA ASP A 53 -12.98 19.14 13.62
C ASP A 53 -11.51 19.41 13.99
N GLY A 54 -10.71 19.72 12.96
CA GLY A 54 -9.28 19.92 13.10
C GLY A 54 -8.53 19.75 11.77
N PRO A 55 -7.20 19.93 11.77
CA PRO A 55 -6.39 19.93 10.55
C PRO A 55 -6.45 18.60 9.79
N PHE A 56 -6.49 17.47 10.50
CA PHE A 56 -6.59 16.15 9.87
C PHE A 56 -7.95 15.92 9.20
N ARG A 57 -9.05 16.34 9.84
CA ARG A 57 -10.38 16.26 9.24
C ARG A 57 -10.50 17.18 8.03
N HIS A 58 -9.97 18.41 8.11
CA HIS A 58 -9.93 19.33 6.99
C HIS A 58 -9.18 18.75 5.79
N ALA A 59 -7.98 18.18 6.01
CA ALA A 59 -7.21 17.50 4.96
C ALA A 59 -7.97 16.31 4.36
N MET A 60 -8.62 15.49 5.20
CA MET A 60 -9.47 14.38 4.76
C MET A 60 -10.63 14.85 3.88
N GLU A 61 -11.33 15.91 4.26
CA GLU A 61 -12.47 16.45 3.51
C GLU A 61 -12.02 17.03 2.15
N LYS A 62 -10.87 17.71 2.09
CA LYS A 62 -10.27 18.20 0.84
C LYS A 62 -9.90 17.07 -0.13
N ASP A 63 -9.37 15.98 0.41
CA ASP A 63 -9.04 14.80 -0.38
C ASP A 63 -10.31 14.12 -0.91
N ILE A 64 -11.33 13.94 -0.05
CA ILE A 64 -12.63 13.38 -0.44
C ILE A 64 -13.29 14.23 -1.54
N ASP A 65 -13.26 15.55 -1.44
CA ASP A 65 -13.78 16.44 -2.49
C ASP A 65 -13.11 16.20 -3.83
N TRP A 66 -11.80 15.95 -3.84
CA TRP A 66 -11.07 15.60 -5.05
C TRP A 66 -11.43 14.19 -5.56
N LEU A 67 -11.46 13.18 -4.69
CA LEU A 67 -11.86 11.81 -5.03
C LEU A 67 -13.27 11.78 -5.65
N VAL A 68 -14.20 12.56 -5.11
CA VAL A 68 -15.57 12.69 -5.65
C VAL A 68 -15.58 13.22 -7.08
N ARG A 69 -14.68 14.17 -7.41
CA ARG A 69 -14.57 14.79 -8.74
C ARG A 69 -13.88 13.92 -9.79
N LEU A 70 -13.12 12.90 -9.40
CA LEU A 70 -12.51 11.98 -10.35
C LEU A 70 -13.55 11.06 -10.99
N GLU A 71 -13.41 10.81 -12.29
CA GLU A 71 -14.32 10.03 -13.11
C GLU A 71 -13.75 8.62 -13.31
N PRO A 72 -14.39 7.56 -12.76
CA PRO A 72 -13.88 6.20 -12.89
C PRO A 72 -13.63 5.74 -14.33
N ASP A 73 -14.53 6.09 -15.26
CA ASP A 73 -14.43 5.68 -16.67
C ASP A 73 -13.15 6.16 -17.36
N ARG A 74 -12.58 7.28 -16.91
CA ARG A 74 -11.35 7.84 -17.46
C ARG A 74 -10.10 7.09 -16.97
N LEU A 75 -10.13 6.59 -15.74
CA LEU A 75 -9.10 5.68 -15.20
C LEU A 75 -9.24 4.26 -15.74
N LEU A 76 -10.48 3.81 -16.00
CA LEU A 76 -10.80 2.51 -16.62
C LEU A 76 -10.59 2.49 -18.13
N SER A 77 -10.33 3.63 -18.77
CA SER A 77 -10.24 3.80 -20.22
C SER A 77 -9.36 2.72 -20.88
N ARG A 78 -8.11 2.58 -20.40
CA ARG A 78 -7.16 1.58 -20.93
C ARG A 78 -7.44 0.15 -20.47
N PHE A 79 -8.06 -0.05 -19.31
CA PHE A 79 -8.49 -1.39 -18.90
C PHE A 79 -9.52 -1.96 -19.87
N ARG A 80 -10.46 -1.11 -20.31
CA ARG A 80 -11.44 -1.48 -21.33
C ARG A 80 -10.76 -1.69 -22.69
N GLU A 81 -9.95 -0.74 -23.13
CA GLU A 81 -9.21 -0.82 -24.41
C GLU A 81 -8.43 -2.14 -24.54
N TYR A 82 -7.61 -2.48 -23.53
CA TYR A 82 -6.76 -3.67 -23.58
C TYR A 82 -7.48 -4.98 -23.26
N ALA A 83 -8.72 -4.91 -22.77
CA ALA A 83 -9.64 -6.05 -22.72
C ALA A 83 -10.45 -6.20 -24.02
N GLY A 84 -10.18 -5.40 -25.06
CA GLY A 84 -10.90 -5.44 -26.34
C GLY A 84 -12.30 -4.79 -26.28
N LEU A 85 -12.55 -3.93 -25.30
CA LEU A 85 -13.81 -3.24 -25.07
C LEU A 85 -13.69 -1.75 -25.39
N GLU A 86 -14.79 -1.13 -25.82
CA GLU A 86 -14.82 0.32 -26.06
C GLU A 86 -14.65 1.10 -24.73
N PRO A 87 -13.70 2.05 -24.64
CA PRO A 87 -13.57 2.94 -23.50
C PRO A 87 -14.82 3.81 -23.29
N LYS A 88 -15.20 4.04 -22.04
CA LYS A 88 -16.36 4.87 -21.67
C LYS A 88 -16.02 6.34 -21.40
N GLY A 89 -14.74 6.66 -21.31
CA GLY A 89 -14.25 8.01 -21.09
C GLY A 89 -12.83 8.19 -21.62
N PRO A 90 -12.42 9.43 -21.94
CA PRO A 90 -11.08 9.71 -22.39
C PRO A 90 -10.08 9.54 -21.25
N ILE A 91 -8.93 8.95 -21.55
CA ILE A 91 -7.87 8.75 -20.57
C ILE A 91 -7.44 10.06 -19.89
N TYR A 92 -7.03 9.95 -18.63
CA TYR A 92 -6.42 11.05 -17.90
C TYR A 92 -5.04 11.48 -18.46
N GLY A 93 -4.55 12.63 -18.00
CA GLY A 93 -3.22 13.13 -18.33
C GLY A 93 -2.10 12.51 -17.49
N GLY A 94 -0.90 13.06 -17.57
CA GLY A 94 0.25 12.61 -16.78
C GLY A 94 0.68 11.19 -17.13
N TRP A 95 1.17 10.44 -16.14
CA TRP A 95 1.74 9.11 -16.36
C TRP A 95 0.70 8.04 -16.75
N GLU A 96 -0.60 8.33 -16.60
CA GLU A 96 -1.64 7.47 -17.15
C GLU A 96 -1.57 7.37 -18.69
N ARG A 97 -0.86 8.28 -19.38
CA ARG A 97 -0.61 8.17 -20.83
C ARG A 97 0.59 7.29 -21.19
N ASP A 98 1.43 6.95 -20.22
CA ASP A 98 2.64 6.15 -20.42
C ASP A 98 2.39 4.65 -20.15
N THR A 99 3.44 3.84 -20.15
CA THR A 99 3.33 2.38 -19.96
C THR A 99 3.05 1.96 -18.50
N ILE A 100 3.07 2.89 -17.54
CA ILE A 100 2.71 2.66 -16.13
C ILE A 100 1.19 2.75 -15.88
N SER A 101 0.39 3.08 -16.90
CA SER A 101 -1.06 3.29 -16.79
C SER A 101 -1.81 2.18 -16.07
N GLY A 102 -2.82 2.60 -15.31
CA GLY A 102 -3.61 1.77 -14.42
C GLY A 102 -3.14 1.78 -12.98
N HIS A 103 -1.94 2.30 -12.70
CA HIS A 103 -1.46 2.45 -11.33
C HIS A 103 -2.36 3.40 -10.52
N SER A 104 -2.87 4.46 -11.14
CA SER A 104 -3.73 5.44 -10.46
C SER A 104 -5.11 4.88 -10.15
N LEU A 105 -5.66 3.99 -11.00
CA LEU A 105 -6.93 3.32 -10.70
C LEU A 105 -6.83 2.49 -9.42
N GLY A 106 -5.73 1.75 -9.26
CA GLY A 106 -5.49 0.94 -8.07
C GLY A 106 -5.45 1.79 -6.79
N HIS A 107 -4.66 2.86 -6.80
CA HIS A 107 -4.59 3.82 -5.70
C HIS A 107 -5.95 4.49 -5.42
N TYR A 108 -6.66 4.91 -6.46
CA TYR A 108 -7.96 5.56 -6.35
C TYR A 108 -9.03 4.62 -5.76
N LEU A 109 -8.98 3.33 -6.12
CA LEU A 109 -9.86 2.31 -5.55
C LEU A 109 -9.57 2.12 -4.05
N SER A 110 -8.31 2.01 -3.65
CA SER A 110 -7.90 1.99 -2.23
C SER A 110 -8.37 3.25 -1.49
N ALA A 111 -8.14 4.43 -2.05
CA ALA A 111 -8.52 5.72 -1.47
C ALA A 111 -10.04 5.83 -1.25
N CYS A 112 -10.86 5.46 -2.24
CA CYS A 112 -12.31 5.47 -2.10
C CYS A 112 -12.79 4.46 -1.03
N ALA A 113 -12.20 3.26 -0.99
CA ALA A 113 -12.56 2.24 0.00
C ALA A 113 -12.21 2.68 1.44
N LEU A 114 -11.02 3.24 1.63
CA LEU A 114 -10.57 3.78 2.92
C LEU A 114 -11.39 5.00 3.34
N GLY A 115 -11.66 5.92 2.42
CA GLY A 115 -12.50 7.09 2.65
C GLY A 115 -13.92 6.72 3.04
N TYR A 116 -14.50 5.69 2.40
CA TYR A 116 -15.79 5.14 2.83
C TYR A 116 -15.71 4.59 4.26
N ALA A 117 -14.73 3.76 4.59
CA ALA A 117 -14.60 3.24 5.96
C ALA A 117 -14.42 4.36 7.01
N ALA A 118 -13.64 5.39 6.69
CA ALA A 118 -13.36 6.52 7.57
C ALA A 118 -14.56 7.46 7.80
N THR A 119 -15.52 7.52 6.87
CA THR A 119 -16.58 8.56 6.90
C THR A 119 -18.01 8.03 6.77
N GLY A 120 -18.20 6.90 6.09
CA GLY A 120 -19.51 6.42 5.64
C GLY A 120 -20.04 7.14 4.39
N ASP A 121 -19.21 7.84 3.63
CA ASP A 121 -19.65 8.56 2.43
C ASP A 121 -20.01 7.60 1.28
N GLU A 122 -21.30 7.41 1.07
CA GLU A 122 -21.88 6.53 0.04
C GLU A 122 -21.45 6.89 -1.40
N ARG A 123 -21.02 8.14 -1.66
CA ARG A 123 -20.48 8.52 -2.98
C ARG A 123 -19.19 7.79 -3.29
N LEU A 124 -18.36 7.54 -2.27
CA LEU A 124 -17.12 6.79 -2.40
C LEU A 124 -17.42 5.29 -2.56
N LEU A 125 -18.37 4.74 -1.79
CA LEU A 125 -18.80 3.35 -1.96
C LEU A 125 -19.35 3.08 -3.37
N ALA A 126 -20.15 4.00 -3.91
CA ALA A 126 -20.67 3.91 -5.27
C ALA A 126 -19.54 3.82 -6.31
N LYS A 127 -18.46 4.58 -6.14
CA LYS A 127 -17.27 4.50 -7.01
C LYS A 127 -16.55 3.17 -6.87
N VAL A 128 -16.35 2.68 -5.64
CA VAL A 128 -15.73 1.37 -5.38
C VAL A 128 -16.49 0.27 -6.11
N ASN A 129 -17.80 0.21 -5.92
CA ASN A 129 -18.65 -0.81 -6.54
C ASN A 129 -18.63 -0.71 -8.06
N TYR A 130 -18.78 0.50 -8.61
CA TYR A 130 -18.73 0.72 -10.06
C TYR A 130 -17.40 0.27 -10.68
N ILE A 131 -16.27 0.63 -10.07
CA ILE A 131 -14.94 0.24 -10.57
C ILE A 131 -14.81 -1.28 -10.57
N VAL A 132 -15.21 -1.95 -9.48
CA VAL A 132 -15.12 -3.40 -9.37
C VAL A 132 -16.00 -4.08 -10.42
N ASP A 133 -17.22 -3.61 -10.64
CA ASP A 133 -18.13 -4.15 -11.66
C ASP A 133 -17.54 -4.00 -13.07
N GLU A 134 -16.92 -2.86 -13.38
CA GLU A 134 -16.24 -2.65 -14.67
C GLU A 134 -14.99 -3.52 -14.82
N LEU A 135 -14.23 -3.73 -13.74
CA LEU A 135 -13.09 -4.65 -13.74
C LEU A 135 -13.53 -6.10 -13.97
N VAL A 136 -14.68 -6.54 -13.45
CA VAL A 136 -15.25 -7.86 -13.77
C VAL A 136 -15.53 -7.99 -15.26
N VAL A 137 -16.11 -6.97 -15.89
CA VAL A 137 -16.38 -6.97 -17.34
C VAL A 137 -15.07 -7.08 -18.13
N CYS A 138 -14.04 -6.32 -17.74
CA CYS A 138 -12.74 -6.36 -18.41
C CYS A 138 -12.03 -7.71 -18.20
N GLN A 139 -11.96 -8.22 -16.97
CA GLN A 139 -11.30 -9.49 -16.64
C GLN A 139 -11.97 -10.68 -17.36
N LYS A 140 -13.30 -10.65 -17.45
CA LYS A 140 -14.05 -11.66 -18.21
C LYS A 140 -13.76 -11.60 -19.71
N ALA A 141 -13.58 -10.40 -20.27
CA ALA A 141 -13.26 -10.23 -21.68
C ALA A 141 -11.83 -10.70 -22.02
N SER A 142 -10.86 -10.52 -21.10
CA SER A 142 -9.51 -11.10 -21.22
C SER A 142 -9.53 -12.63 -21.16
N GLY A 143 -10.31 -13.21 -20.24
CA GLY A 143 -10.61 -14.65 -20.19
C GLY A 143 -9.55 -15.53 -19.52
N ASP A 144 -8.41 -14.99 -19.12
CA ASP A 144 -7.27 -15.70 -18.50
C ASP A 144 -7.04 -15.31 -17.02
N GLY A 145 -7.87 -14.43 -16.47
CA GLY A 145 -7.75 -13.89 -15.11
C GLY A 145 -6.97 -12.57 -15.04
N TYR A 146 -6.30 -12.15 -16.11
CA TYR A 146 -5.65 -10.83 -16.14
C TYR A 146 -6.67 -9.71 -16.32
N VAL A 147 -6.40 -8.61 -15.64
CA VAL A 147 -7.04 -7.32 -15.89
C VAL A 147 -6.02 -6.22 -15.58
N GLY A 148 -5.81 -5.31 -16.53
CA GLY A 148 -4.80 -4.26 -16.39
C GLY A 148 -4.92 -3.17 -17.45
N GLY A 149 -4.55 -1.94 -17.08
CA GLY A 149 -4.49 -0.78 -17.99
C GLY A 149 -3.13 -0.58 -18.66
N ILE A 150 -2.22 -1.54 -18.56
CA ILE A 150 -0.84 -1.45 -19.03
C ILE A 150 -0.81 -1.67 -20.56
N PRO A 151 -0.31 -0.69 -21.35
CA PRO A 151 -0.09 -0.88 -22.78
C PRO A 151 0.81 -2.07 -23.07
N ASN A 152 0.37 -2.99 -23.93
CA ASN A 152 1.06 -4.25 -24.24
C ASN A 152 1.31 -5.17 -23.03
N GLY A 153 0.55 -5.02 -21.94
CA GLY A 153 0.71 -5.81 -20.71
C GLY A 153 0.67 -7.31 -20.95
N HIS A 154 -0.37 -7.83 -21.62
CA HIS A 154 -0.48 -9.26 -21.97
C HIS A 154 0.78 -9.79 -22.64
N LYS A 155 1.17 -9.16 -23.75
CA LYS A 155 2.34 -9.56 -24.53
C LYS A 155 3.60 -9.65 -23.66
N VAL A 156 3.85 -8.63 -22.84
CA VAL A 156 5.08 -8.57 -22.03
C VAL A 156 5.07 -9.57 -20.89
N PHE A 157 3.93 -9.78 -20.23
CA PHE A 157 3.83 -10.83 -19.21
C PHE A 157 3.91 -12.24 -19.82
N GLU A 158 3.42 -12.46 -21.04
CA GLU A 158 3.64 -13.71 -21.78
C GLU A 158 5.12 -13.93 -22.15
N GLU A 159 5.84 -12.88 -22.58
CA GLU A 159 7.30 -12.94 -22.77
C GLU A 159 8.01 -13.32 -21.46
N VAL A 160 7.64 -12.69 -20.36
CA VAL A 160 8.18 -13.01 -19.02
C VAL A 160 7.89 -14.45 -18.64
N ALA A 161 6.68 -14.96 -18.84
CA ALA A 161 6.29 -16.34 -18.54
C ALA A 161 7.10 -17.37 -19.35
N ARG A 162 7.51 -17.03 -20.58
CA ARG A 162 8.45 -17.84 -21.39
C ARG A 162 9.92 -17.69 -20.98
N GLY A 163 10.22 -16.88 -19.98
CA GLY A 163 11.58 -16.60 -19.51
C GLY A 163 12.35 -15.58 -20.36
N GLU A 164 11.68 -14.87 -21.28
CA GLU A 164 12.27 -13.88 -22.18
C GLU A 164 12.43 -12.53 -21.46
N ILE A 165 13.32 -12.45 -20.47
CA ILE A 165 13.38 -11.33 -19.52
C ILE A 165 14.53 -10.37 -19.84
N ARG A 166 14.19 -9.11 -20.14
CA ARG A 166 15.06 -7.93 -20.23
C ARG A 166 14.64 -6.95 -19.14
N SER A 167 15.47 -6.74 -18.14
CA SER A 167 15.07 -5.95 -16.98
C SER A 167 16.20 -5.10 -16.44
N LYS A 168 15.89 -3.82 -16.14
CA LYS A 168 16.81 -2.89 -15.49
C LYS A 168 16.06 -1.72 -14.86
N GLY A 169 16.19 -1.54 -13.55
CA GLY A 169 15.70 -0.37 -12.82
C GLY A 169 14.18 -0.26 -12.85
N PHE A 170 13.64 0.47 -13.82
CA PHE A 170 12.20 0.68 -13.98
C PHE A 170 11.64 0.05 -15.26
N ASP A 171 12.46 -0.65 -16.03
CA ASP A 171 12.07 -1.29 -17.28
C ASP A 171 11.97 -2.82 -17.11
N LEU A 172 10.83 -3.39 -17.52
CA LEU A 172 10.67 -4.81 -17.78
C LEU A 172 10.15 -5.00 -19.20
N ASN A 173 10.99 -5.53 -20.06
CA ASN A 173 10.73 -5.78 -21.48
C ASN A 173 10.19 -4.56 -22.24
N GLY A 174 10.61 -3.34 -21.89
CA GLY A 174 10.13 -2.10 -22.50
C GLY A 174 8.92 -1.46 -21.81
N LEU A 175 8.40 -2.07 -20.74
CA LEU A 175 7.32 -1.48 -19.94
C LEU A 175 7.86 -0.87 -18.65
N TRP A 176 7.27 0.27 -18.30
CA TRP A 176 7.58 0.98 -17.08
C TRP A 176 6.89 0.29 -15.88
N VAL A 177 7.68 -0.39 -15.05
CA VAL A 177 7.30 -1.02 -13.77
C VAL A 177 5.96 -1.79 -13.79
N PRO A 178 5.73 -2.73 -14.72
CA PRO A 178 4.41 -3.35 -14.88
C PRO A 178 3.93 -4.11 -13.65
N TRP A 179 4.82 -4.76 -12.88
CA TRP A 179 4.45 -5.39 -11.60
C TRP A 179 4.06 -4.39 -10.50
N TYR A 180 4.66 -3.19 -10.48
CA TYR A 180 4.21 -2.12 -9.58
C TYR A 180 2.77 -1.71 -9.87
N THR A 181 2.41 -1.61 -11.15
CA THR A 181 1.06 -1.25 -11.59
C THR A 181 0.06 -2.34 -11.22
N THR A 182 0.38 -3.61 -11.50
CA THR A 182 -0.43 -4.76 -11.06
C THR A 182 -0.61 -4.77 -9.53
N HIS A 183 0.45 -4.51 -8.79
CA HIS A 183 0.39 -4.38 -7.32
C HIS A 183 -0.65 -3.34 -6.88
N LYS A 184 -0.69 -2.13 -7.47
CA LYS A 184 -1.68 -1.11 -7.06
C LYS A 184 -3.11 -1.56 -7.29
N LEU A 185 -3.38 -2.21 -8.42
CA LEU A 185 -4.71 -2.74 -8.68
C LEU A 185 -5.09 -3.81 -7.66
N MET A 186 -4.17 -4.74 -7.35
CA MET A 186 -4.39 -5.76 -6.34
C MET A 186 -4.63 -5.16 -4.95
N ALA A 187 -3.90 -4.12 -4.57
CA ALA A 187 -4.12 -3.38 -3.32
C ALA A 187 -5.51 -2.74 -3.27
N GLY A 188 -5.92 -2.06 -4.35
CA GLY A 188 -7.27 -1.50 -4.46
C GLY A 188 -8.38 -2.54 -4.31
N LEU A 189 -8.24 -3.70 -4.96
CA LEU A 189 -9.22 -4.79 -4.86
C LEU A 189 -9.24 -5.42 -3.46
N ARG A 190 -8.07 -5.58 -2.82
CA ARG A 190 -7.97 -6.02 -1.43
C ARG A 190 -8.69 -5.04 -0.50
N ASP A 191 -8.42 -3.75 -0.66
CA ASP A 191 -8.97 -2.70 0.20
C ASP A 191 -10.49 -2.55 0.00
N ALA A 192 -10.99 -2.68 -1.24
CA ALA A 192 -12.43 -2.75 -1.52
C ALA A 192 -13.11 -3.92 -0.81
N TYR A 193 -12.45 -5.09 -0.73
CA TYR A 193 -12.96 -6.21 0.05
C TYR A 193 -12.92 -5.94 1.56
N LEU A 194 -11.78 -5.52 2.09
CA LEU A 194 -11.58 -5.37 3.55
C LEU A 194 -12.41 -4.22 4.14
N HIS A 195 -12.53 -3.10 3.40
CA HIS A 195 -13.15 -1.87 3.91
C HIS A 195 -14.59 -1.64 3.45
N CYS A 196 -15.02 -2.28 2.36
CA CYS A 196 -16.37 -2.13 1.81
C CYS A 196 -17.15 -3.46 1.72
N ASP A 197 -16.59 -4.55 2.25
CA ASP A 197 -17.15 -5.92 2.15
C ASP A 197 -17.44 -6.39 0.71
N ASN A 198 -16.75 -5.83 -0.28
CA ASN A 198 -17.01 -6.13 -1.68
C ASN A 198 -16.46 -7.53 -2.05
N LYS A 199 -17.33 -8.55 -1.97
CA LYS A 199 -16.98 -9.95 -2.28
C LYS A 199 -16.59 -10.16 -3.74
N THR A 200 -17.12 -9.34 -4.64
CA THR A 200 -16.75 -9.34 -6.06
C THR A 200 -15.29 -8.93 -6.23
N ALA A 201 -14.83 -7.90 -5.52
CA ALA A 201 -13.44 -7.45 -5.54
C ALA A 201 -12.48 -8.56 -5.07
N ARG A 202 -12.85 -9.32 -4.02
CA ARG A 202 -12.10 -10.49 -3.58
C ARG A 202 -11.95 -11.54 -4.68
N THR A 203 -13.02 -11.81 -5.44
CA THR A 203 -12.98 -12.77 -6.55
C THR A 203 -12.04 -12.31 -7.66
N VAL A 204 -12.15 -11.04 -8.08
CA VAL A 204 -11.27 -10.45 -9.11
C VAL A 204 -9.81 -10.49 -8.67
N LEU A 205 -9.52 -10.15 -7.40
CA LEU A 205 -8.19 -10.21 -6.80
C LEU A 205 -7.60 -11.62 -6.85
N ILE A 206 -8.37 -12.63 -6.45
CA ILE A 206 -7.92 -14.02 -6.42
C ILE A 206 -7.62 -14.52 -7.84
N GLN A 207 -8.48 -14.21 -8.81
CA GLN A 207 -8.24 -14.58 -10.21
C GLN A 207 -7.01 -13.87 -10.78
N LEU A 208 -6.78 -12.61 -10.43
CA LEU A 208 -5.58 -11.88 -10.83
C LEU A 208 -4.31 -12.45 -10.17
N ALA A 209 -4.40 -12.91 -8.91
CA ALA A 209 -3.30 -13.59 -8.22
C ALA A 209 -3.02 -14.97 -8.83
N ASP A 210 -4.05 -15.69 -9.26
CA ASP A 210 -3.93 -16.96 -9.97
C ASP A 210 -3.22 -16.77 -11.31
N TRP A 211 -3.63 -15.76 -12.09
CA TRP A 211 -2.93 -15.36 -13.29
C TRP A 211 -1.47 -14.98 -13.00
N ALA A 212 -1.22 -14.17 -11.97
CA ALA A 212 0.14 -13.76 -11.62
C ALA A 212 1.05 -14.96 -11.29
N TRP A 213 0.49 -16.01 -10.67
CA TRP A 213 1.20 -17.27 -10.45
C TRP A 213 1.59 -17.95 -11.76
N THR A 214 0.70 -18.01 -12.76
CA THR A 214 1.04 -18.59 -14.08
C THR A 214 2.11 -17.83 -14.86
N VAL A 215 2.41 -16.58 -14.49
CA VAL A 215 3.48 -15.81 -15.12
C VAL A 215 4.85 -16.19 -14.54
N VAL A 216 4.91 -16.67 -13.29
CA VAL A 216 6.16 -16.81 -12.55
C VAL A 216 6.48 -18.24 -12.12
N ASP A 217 5.52 -19.18 -12.18
CA ASP A 217 5.67 -20.51 -11.60
C ASP A 217 6.64 -21.43 -12.35
N ASP A 218 6.75 -21.27 -13.67
CA ASP A 218 7.70 -21.99 -14.52
C ASP A 218 9.09 -21.32 -14.59
N LEU A 219 9.28 -20.17 -13.96
CA LEU A 219 10.56 -19.45 -13.98
C LEU A 219 11.53 -20.01 -12.94
N ASN A 220 12.80 -20.16 -13.34
CA ASN A 220 13.86 -20.50 -12.40
C ASN A 220 14.29 -19.29 -11.55
N ASP A 221 15.05 -19.55 -10.50
CA ASP A 221 15.51 -18.51 -9.56
C ASP A 221 16.29 -17.38 -10.25
N GLU A 222 17.14 -17.69 -11.23
CA GLU A 222 17.91 -16.66 -11.95
C GLU A 222 16.99 -15.76 -12.78
N GLN A 223 15.99 -16.34 -13.45
CA GLN A 223 14.99 -15.61 -14.22
C GLN A 223 14.13 -14.72 -13.32
N ILE A 224 13.68 -15.26 -12.17
CA ILE A 224 12.95 -14.49 -11.16
C ILE A 224 13.79 -13.30 -10.67
N GLN A 225 15.02 -13.52 -10.23
CA GLN A 225 15.86 -12.42 -9.73
C GLN A 225 16.18 -11.40 -10.84
N ARG A 226 16.31 -11.84 -12.09
CA ARG A 226 16.46 -10.95 -13.24
C ARG A 226 15.21 -10.09 -13.45
N MET A 227 14.01 -10.66 -13.35
CA MET A 227 12.73 -9.94 -13.43
C MET A 227 12.60 -8.92 -12.30
N LEU A 228 12.99 -9.29 -11.08
CA LEU A 228 12.90 -8.43 -9.88
C LEU A 228 13.90 -7.26 -9.88
N ALA A 229 14.81 -7.19 -10.87
CA ALA A 229 15.65 -6.01 -11.10
C ALA A 229 14.81 -4.78 -11.52
N CYS A 230 13.62 -4.99 -12.09
CA CYS A 230 12.61 -3.96 -12.30
C CYS A 230 11.76 -3.80 -11.03
N GLU A 231 11.40 -2.56 -10.69
CA GLU A 231 10.48 -2.31 -9.58
C GLU A 231 9.15 -3.07 -9.74
N HIS A 232 8.75 -3.70 -8.64
CA HIS A 232 7.57 -4.56 -8.53
C HIS A 232 6.71 -4.22 -7.32
N GLY A 233 6.93 -3.05 -6.71
CA GLY A 233 6.19 -2.60 -5.52
C GLY A 233 6.09 -3.66 -4.42
N GLY A 234 4.90 -3.80 -3.83
CA GLY A 234 4.59 -4.72 -2.75
C GLY A 234 3.93 -6.01 -3.22
N MET A 235 4.29 -6.57 -4.39
CA MET A 235 3.74 -7.85 -4.85
C MET A 235 3.90 -8.98 -3.81
N LEU A 236 5.00 -8.95 -3.03
CA LEU A 236 5.21 -9.85 -1.90
C LEU A 236 4.13 -9.69 -0.82
N GLU A 237 3.82 -8.45 -0.40
CA GLU A 237 2.73 -8.13 0.56
C GLU A 237 1.40 -8.67 0.04
N LEU A 238 1.08 -8.39 -1.24
CA LEU A 238 -0.21 -8.75 -1.82
C LEU A 238 -0.38 -10.25 -1.96
N ALA A 239 0.63 -10.99 -2.39
CA ALA A 239 0.58 -12.44 -2.45
C ALA A 239 0.41 -13.06 -1.04
N ALA A 240 1.09 -12.51 -0.03
CA ALA A 240 0.92 -12.93 1.36
C ALA A 240 -0.50 -12.62 1.89
N ASP A 241 -1.09 -11.48 1.51
CA ASP A 241 -2.48 -11.17 1.85
C ASP A 241 -3.48 -12.09 1.15
N VAL A 242 -3.26 -12.46 -0.11
CA VAL A 242 -4.12 -13.43 -0.80
C VAL A 242 -4.04 -14.81 -0.13
N TYR A 243 -2.86 -15.23 0.36
CA TYR A 243 -2.77 -16.39 1.25
C TYR A 243 -3.64 -16.19 2.49
N ALA A 244 -3.52 -15.05 3.17
CA ALA A 244 -4.32 -14.78 4.37
C ALA A 244 -5.84 -14.75 4.09
N LEU A 245 -6.27 -14.36 2.89
CA LEU A 245 -7.67 -14.34 2.46
C LEU A 245 -8.25 -15.71 2.10
N THR A 246 -7.41 -16.69 1.76
CA THR A 246 -7.83 -17.98 1.15
C THR A 246 -7.39 -19.22 1.93
N GLY A 247 -6.32 -19.12 2.70
CA GLY A 247 -5.64 -20.25 3.31
C GLY A 247 -4.80 -21.10 2.34
N ASP A 248 -4.78 -20.77 1.04
CA ASP A 248 -4.06 -21.55 0.02
C ASP A 248 -2.57 -21.19 0.00
N LYS A 249 -1.73 -22.16 0.39
CA LYS A 249 -0.28 -22.00 0.46
C LYS A 249 0.38 -21.72 -0.89
N LYS A 250 -0.30 -21.90 -2.04
CA LYS A 250 0.27 -21.50 -3.34
C LYS A 250 0.61 -20.01 -3.36
N TYR A 251 -0.16 -19.17 -2.68
CA TYR A 251 0.11 -17.73 -2.65
C TYR A 251 1.30 -17.36 -1.77
N LEU A 252 1.70 -18.21 -0.81
CA LEU A 252 3.01 -18.05 -0.15
C LEU A 252 4.16 -18.34 -1.11
N LYS A 253 4.01 -19.31 -2.03
CA LYS A 253 5.01 -19.54 -3.10
C LYS A 253 5.07 -18.36 -4.07
N LEU A 254 3.91 -17.79 -4.42
CA LEU A 254 3.85 -16.54 -5.19
C LEU A 254 4.58 -15.41 -4.45
N ALA A 255 4.37 -15.26 -3.14
CA ALA A 255 5.09 -14.28 -2.34
C ALA A 255 6.61 -14.52 -2.37
N ASP A 256 7.04 -15.77 -2.24
CA ASP A 256 8.46 -16.16 -2.33
C ASP A 256 9.07 -15.84 -3.71
N ALA A 257 8.29 -15.94 -4.80
CA ALA A 257 8.73 -15.53 -6.14
C ALA A 257 8.99 -14.01 -6.26
N PHE A 258 8.46 -13.19 -5.35
CA PHE A 258 8.75 -11.75 -5.27
C PHE A 258 9.77 -11.38 -4.18
N TYR A 259 10.49 -12.37 -3.65
CA TYR A 259 11.61 -12.12 -2.74
C TYR A 259 12.87 -11.71 -3.51
N HIS A 260 13.19 -10.41 -3.50
CA HIS A 260 14.34 -9.85 -4.21
C HIS A 260 15.63 -9.97 -3.37
N LYS A 261 16.41 -11.03 -3.62
CA LYS A 261 17.61 -11.42 -2.86
C LYS A 261 18.65 -10.32 -2.76
N ALA A 262 18.90 -9.58 -3.84
CA ALA A 262 19.93 -8.54 -3.88
C ALA A 262 19.76 -7.47 -2.80
N ILE A 263 18.52 -7.23 -2.35
CA ILE A 263 18.19 -6.28 -1.29
C ILE A 263 17.90 -7.00 0.04
N LEU A 264 17.12 -8.08 -0.01
CA LEU A 264 16.58 -8.70 1.20
C LEU A 264 17.59 -9.63 1.90
N ASP A 265 18.51 -10.28 1.17
CA ASP A 265 19.52 -11.17 1.79
C ASP A 265 20.53 -10.39 2.65
N PRO A 266 21.12 -9.25 2.20
CA PRO A 266 21.92 -8.42 3.07
C PRO A 266 21.19 -7.98 4.34
N LEU A 267 19.93 -7.56 4.21
CA LEU A 267 19.11 -7.12 5.36
C LEU A 267 18.81 -8.26 6.33
N SER A 268 18.64 -9.49 5.83
CA SER A 268 18.50 -10.69 6.68
C SER A 268 19.76 -11.03 7.47
N GLN A 269 20.90 -10.48 7.05
CA GLN A 269 22.21 -10.60 7.68
C GLN A 269 22.60 -9.31 8.43
N GLU A 270 21.64 -8.40 8.66
CA GLU A 270 21.84 -7.13 9.35
C GLU A 270 22.93 -6.26 8.68
N ARG A 271 22.97 -6.26 7.34
CA ARG A 271 23.84 -5.40 6.53
C ARG A 271 23.02 -4.38 5.74
N ASP A 272 23.35 -3.09 5.90
CA ASP A 272 22.71 -2.01 5.16
C ASP A 272 22.93 -2.17 3.64
N ALA A 273 21.82 -2.21 2.90
CA ALA A 273 21.77 -2.32 1.44
C ALA A 273 21.08 -1.12 0.76
N PHE A 274 20.84 -0.04 1.51
CA PHE A 274 20.12 1.14 1.03
C PHE A 274 20.96 2.16 0.25
N PRO A 275 22.26 2.39 0.52
CA PRO A 275 23.01 3.42 -0.20
C PRO A 275 22.98 3.25 -1.72
N GLY A 276 22.45 4.25 -2.43
CA GLY A 276 22.41 4.30 -3.89
C GLY A 276 21.22 3.60 -4.55
N VAL A 277 20.30 2.99 -3.80
CA VAL A 277 19.08 2.40 -4.36
C VAL A 277 17.87 3.33 -4.23
N HIS A 278 16.91 3.19 -5.15
CA HIS A 278 15.67 3.95 -5.16
C HIS A 278 14.81 3.57 -3.94
N ALA A 279 14.49 4.54 -3.09
CA ALA A 279 13.96 4.29 -1.75
C ALA A 279 12.56 3.68 -1.79
N ASN A 280 11.64 4.28 -2.55
CA ASN A 280 10.26 3.82 -2.63
C ASN A 280 10.12 2.43 -3.26
N THR A 281 11.08 1.99 -4.06
CA THR A 281 11.10 0.62 -4.60
C THR A 281 11.39 -0.40 -3.49
N GLN A 282 12.12 -0.03 -2.44
CA GLN A 282 12.55 -0.98 -1.40
C GLN A 282 11.52 -1.12 -0.28
N ILE A 283 10.95 -0.01 0.20
CA ILE A 283 10.11 -0.02 1.41
C ILE A 283 8.89 -0.97 1.26
N PRO A 284 8.17 -1.04 0.12
CA PRO A 284 7.10 -2.03 -0.07
C PRO A 284 7.55 -3.50 0.03
N LYS A 285 8.80 -3.81 -0.33
CA LYS A 285 9.36 -5.16 -0.14
C LYS A 285 9.47 -5.48 1.34
N LEU A 286 9.88 -4.51 2.15
CA LEU A 286 10.00 -4.63 3.61
C LEU A 286 8.64 -4.80 4.28
N ILE A 287 7.61 -4.10 3.82
CA ILE A 287 6.22 -4.32 4.24
C ILE A 287 5.81 -5.76 3.94
N GLY A 288 6.16 -6.24 2.76
CA GLY A 288 5.97 -7.65 2.38
C GLY A 288 6.67 -8.63 3.33
N CYS A 289 7.92 -8.37 3.70
CA CYS A 289 8.63 -9.19 4.69
C CYS A 289 7.94 -9.17 6.05
N ALA A 290 7.53 -7.99 6.55
CA ALA A 290 6.78 -7.89 7.79
C ALA A 290 5.50 -8.74 7.74
N ARG A 291 4.77 -8.69 6.61
CA ARG A 291 3.57 -9.51 6.42
C ARG A 291 3.86 -11.01 6.36
N ARG A 292 4.95 -11.43 5.71
CA ARG A 292 5.40 -12.85 5.73
C ARG A 292 5.73 -13.30 7.14
N TYR A 293 6.42 -12.46 7.92
CA TYR A 293 6.73 -12.78 9.31
C TYR A 293 5.48 -13.01 10.14
N GLU A 294 4.48 -12.13 10.06
CA GLU A 294 3.21 -12.30 10.76
C GLU A 294 2.55 -13.64 10.43
N LEU A 295 2.50 -14.01 9.15
CA LEU A 295 1.74 -15.17 8.68
C LEU A 295 2.47 -16.50 8.86
N THR A 296 3.79 -16.52 8.99
CA THR A 296 4.55 -17.78 9.09
C THR A 296 5.49 -17.91 10.28
N GLY A 297 5.81 -16.82 10.98
CA GLY A 297 6.75 -16.82 12.09
C GLY A 297 8.21 -17.06 11.66
N GLU A 298 8.49 -17.02 10.35
CA GLU A 298 9.84 -17.21 9.81
C GLU A 298 10.74 -16.02 10.18
N GLU A 299 11.63 -16.24 11.15
CA GLU A 299 12.41 -15.18 11.80
C GLU A 299 13.31 -14.37 10.85
N ARG A 300 13.72 -14.94 9.70
CA ARG A 300 14.45 -14.21 8.66
C ARG A 300 13.71 -12.94 8.22
N PHE A 301 12.38 -13.01 8.09
CA PHE A 301 11.58 -11.87 7.65
C PHE A 301 11.37 -10.85 8.77
N GLY A 302 11.23 -11.32 10.02
CA GLY A 302 11.19 -10.45 11.19
C GLY A 302 12.51 -9.70 11.39
N THR A 303 13.63 -10.37 11.16
CA THR A 303 14.98 -9.77 11.20
C THR A 303 15.13 -8.68 10.14
N ILE A 304 14.78 -8.98 8.88
CA ILE A 304 14.75 -7.99 7.80
C ILE A 304 13.91 -6.77 8.22
N ALA A 305 12.68 -6.99 8.71
CA ALA A 305 11.76 -5.91 9.03
C ALA A 305 12.31 -4.99 10.14
N ARG A 306 12.80 -5.55 11.24
CA ARG A 306 13.32 -4.76 12.36
C ARG A 306 14.60 -4.03 11.98
N PHE A 307 15.58 -4.74 11.41
CA PHE A 307 16.87 -4.15 11.03
C PHE A 307 16.69 -3.05 9.98
N ALA A 308 15.86 -3.28 8.97
CA ALA A 308 15.62 -2.30 7.92
C ALA A 308 14.93 -1.04 8.45
N TRP A 309 13.95 -1.18 9.35
CA TRP A 309 13.28 -0.02 9.95
C TRP A 309 14.25 0.82 10.77
N ASP A 310 15.02 0.16 11.66
CA ASP A 310 16.04 0.84 12.47
C ASP A 310 17.04 1.58 11.58
N THR A 311 17.55 0.88 10.56
CA THR A 311 18.52 1.46 9.63
C THR A 311 17.97 2.69 8.91
N ILE A 312 16.75 2.62 8.36
CA ILE A 312 16.16 3.74 7.61
C ILE A 312 15.85 4.93 8.54
N VAL A 313 15.25 4.67 9.70
CA VAL A 313 14.82 5.72 10.63
C VAL A 313 16.02 6.40 11.30
N ASP A 314 17.04 5.65 11.66
CA ASP A 314 18.18 6.19 12.41
C ASP A 314 19.22 6.84 11.49
N HIS A 315 19.41 6.32 10.26
CA HIS A 315 20.54 6.74 9.40
C HIS A 315 20.16 7.43 8.09
N HIS A 316 18.90 7.30 7.63
CA HIS A 316 18.47 7.78 6.31
C HIS A 316 17.28 8.75 6.34
N THR A 317 16.81 9.12 7.53
CA THR A 317 15.58 9.91 7.72
C THR A 317 15.86 11.34 8.17
N TYR A 318 15.27 12.31 7.47
CA TYR A 318 15.34 13.72 7.82
C TYR A 318 14.44 14.05 9.02
N VAL A 319 14.60 15.25 9.57
CA VAL A 319 13.84 15.71 10.75
C VAL A 319 12.32 15.66 10.56
N THR A 320 11.82 15.81 9.33
CA THR A 320 10.38 15.73 9.02
C THR A 320 9.83 14.30 9.00
N GLY A 321 10.67 13.28 9.16
CA GLY A 321 10.30 11.87 9.10
C GLY A 321 10.34 11.26 7.68
N GLY A 322 10.56 12.06 6.65
CA GLY A 322 10.80 11.58 5.28
C GLY A 322 12.25 11.17 5.03
N ASN A 323 12.48 10.45 3.93
CA ASN A 323 13.81 9.99 3.52
C ASN A 323 14.02 10.15 2.01
N SER A 324 15.25 9.88 1.56
CA SER A 324 15.74 10.02 0.19
C SER A 324 15.95 11.47 -0.30
N HIS A 325 16.78 11.60 -1.32
CA HIS A 325 16.97 12.83 -2.08
C HIS A 325 17.06 12.47 -3.56
N ARG A 326 16.21 13.11 -4.37
CA ARG A 326 15.91 12.70 -5.75
C ARG A 326 15.47 11.24 -5.82
N GLU A 327 14.69 10.78 -4.83
CA GLU A 327 14.13 9.42 -4.70
C GLU A 327 15.12 8.32 -4.30
N TYR A 328 16.43 8.59 -4.26
CA TYR A 328 17.44 7.61 -3.86
C TYR A 328 17.91 7.83 -2.42
N PHE A 329 18.07 6.74 -1.68
CA PHE A 329 18.93 6.72 -0.51
C PHE A 329 20.38 7.01 -0.93
N GLY A 330 21.23 7.45 -0.01
CA GLY A 330 22.68 7.39 -0.25
C GLY A 330 23.38 7.06 1.04
N PRO A 331 24.60 7.58 1.31
CA PRO A 331 25.34 7.10 2.46
C PRO A 331 24.60 7.38 3.78
N PRO A 332 24.63 6.45 4.74
CA PRO A 332 24.04 6.68 6.06
C PRO A 332 24.66 7.92 6.71
N ASP A 333 23.89 8.64 7.51
CA ASP A 333 24.32 9.80 8.30
C ASP A 333 24.82 11.01 7.46
N THR A 334 24.56 11.03 6.14
CA THR A 334 24.98 12.10 5.21
C THR A 334 23.80 12.90 4.62
N LEU A 335 22.90 13.35 5.49
CA LEU A 335 21.67 14.05 5.09
C LEU A 335 21.85 15.56 4.88
N ALA A 336 22.78 16.20 5.61
CA ALA A 336 22.92 17.66 5.65
C ALA A 336 23.26 18.29 4.28
N ASP A 337 24.04 17.59 3.45
CA ASP A 337 24.46 18.07 2.12
C ASP A 337 23.45 17.73 1.01
N ARG A 338 22.30 17.16 1.37
CA ARG A 338 21.30 16.63 0.44
C ARG A 338 19.95 17.32 0.57
N LEU A 339 19.98 18.59 0.95
CA LEU A 339 18.82 19.47 1.06
C LEU A 339 18.63 20.23 -0.26
N SER A 340 17.61 19.84 -1.04
CA SER A 340 17.20 20.44 -2.31
C SER A 340 15.67 20.51 -2.46
N GLU A 341 15.19 20.97 -3.62
CA GLU A 341 13.79 20.91 -4.04
C GLU A 341 13.26 19.47 -4.21
N ASN A 342 14.16 18.49 -4.35
CA ASN A 342 13.82 17.07 -4.51
C ASN A 342 14.13 16.26 -3.25
N THR A 343 14.06 16.89 -2.07
CA THR A 343 14.26 16.20 -0.79
C THR A 343 12.96 15.55 -0.36
N THR A 344 13.06 14.33 0.18
CA THR A 344 11.94 13.55 0.70
C THR A 344 10.75 13.38 -0.24
N GLU A 345 10.68 12.23 -0.92
CA GLU A 345 9.48 11.83 -1.67
C GLU A 345 8.35 11.43 -0.71
N THR A 346 7.12 11.86 -1.00
CA THR A 346 5.94 11.59 -0.16
C THR A 346 5.62 10.09 -0.07
N CYS A 347 5.74 9.34 -1.18
CA CYS A 347 5.49 7.90 -1.20
C CYS A 347 6.32 7.12 -0.17
N ASN A 348 7.57 7.52 0.02
CA ASN A 348 8.48 6.85 0.95
C ASN A 348 7.93 6.94 2.36
N THR A 349 7.42 8.12 2.73
CA THR A 349 6.89 8.36 4.06
C THR A 349 5.56 7.65 4.26
N TYR A 350 4.68 7.66 3.25
CA TYR A 350 3.47 6.84 3.23
C TYR A 350 3.80 5.36 3.49
N ASN A 351 4.79 4.80 2.78
CA ASN A 351 5.17 3.41 2.94
C ASN A 351 5.91 3.15 4.26
N MET A 352 6.70 4.08 4.77
CA MET A 352 7.31 3.96 6.10
C MET A 352 6.27 3.97 7.22
N LEU A 353 5.21 4.78 7.10
CA LEU A 353 4.09 4.72 8.06
C LEU A 353 3.41 3.36 8.01
N LYS A 354 3.07 2.85 6.81
CA LYS A 354 2.55 1.47 6.65
C LYS A 354 3.49 0.43 7.28
N PHE A 355 4.79 0.56 7.07
CA PHE A 355 5.81 -0.37 7.56
C PHE A 355 6.01 -0.31 9.08
N THR A 356 5.79 0.86 9.68
CA THR A 356 5.92 1.09 11.13
C THR A 356 4.82 0.39 11.93
N ARG A 357 3.61 0.28 11.35
CA ARG A 357 2.42 -0.31 12.01
C ARG A 357 2.63 -1.74 12.51
N PRO A 358 3.06 -2.72 11.69
CA PRO A 358 3.28 -4.08 12.17
C PRO A 358 4.35 -4.14 13.27
N LEU A 359 5.43 -3.35 13.18
CA LEU A 359 6.49 -3.33 14.19
C LEU A 359 5.99 -2.83 15.55
N PHE A 360 5.13 -1.81 15.56
CA PHE A 360 4.43 -1.40 16.77
C PHE A 360 3.48 -2.48 17.26
N ALA A 361 2.67 -3.07 16.38
CA ALA A 361 1.71 -4.11 16.72
C ALA A 361 2.38 -5.32 17.39
N TRP A 362 3.58 -5.72 16.96
CA TRP A 362 4.32 -6.86 17.55
C TRP A 362 4.93 -6.56 18.92
N THR A 363 5.26 -5.29 19.20
CA THR A 363 6.16 -4.94 20.32
C THR A 363 5.56 -3.99 21.36
N GLY A 364 4.55 -3.19 21.00
CA GLY A 364 4.00 -2.13 21.82
C GLY A 364 4.98 -0.98 22.13
N GLN A 365 6.13 -0.91 21.46
CA GLN A 365 7.17 0.08 21.80
C GLN A 365 6.81 1.48 21.26
N ALA A 366 6.78 2.46 22.17
CA ALA A 366 6.41 3.85 21.86
C ALA A 366 7.28 4.50 20.75
N ARG A 367 8.55 4.10 20.61
CA ARG A 367 9.47 4.64 19.59
C ARG A 367 8.93 4.55 18.15
N TYR A 368 8.14 3.51 17.86
CA TYR A 368 7.50 3.38 16.55
C TYR A 368 6.44 4.46 16.34
N MET A 369 5.67 4.79 17.38
CA MET A 369 4.67 5.87 17.33
C MET A 369 5.31 7.26 17.41
N ASP A 370 6.47 7.42 18.05
CA ASP A 370 7.24 8.68 18.02
C ASP A 370 7.68 9.02 16.58
N TYR A 371 8.16 8.01 15.84
CA TYR A 371 8.43 8.18 14.40
C TYR A 371 7.14 8.44 13.61
N TYR A 372 6.08 7.66 13.88
CA TYR A 372 4.80 7.78 13.19
C TYR A 372 4.23 9.20 13.32
N GLU A 373 4.17 9.75 14.53
CA GLU A 373 3.71 11.10 14.81
C GLU A 373 4.55 12.14 14.05
N ARG A 374 5.89 12.03 14.14
CA ARG A 374 6.81 12.97 13.47
C ARG A 374 6.59 12.99 11.97
N ALA A 375 6.55 11.82 11.33
CA ALA A 375 6.35 11.69 9.89
C ALA A 375 4.93 12.11 9.46
N LEU A 376 3.91 11.79 10.24
CA LEU A 376 2.52 12.13 9.94
C LEU A 376 2.29 13.64 10.00
N LEU A 377 2.73 14.30 11.06
CA LEU A 377 2.53 15.74 11.27
C LEU A 377 3.38 16.60 10.33
N ASN A 378 4.66 16.25 10.19
CA ASN A 378 5.63 17.12 9.52
C ASN A 378 5.78 16.84 8.03
N HIS A 379 5.39 15.65 7.57
CA HIS A 379 5.48 15.29 6.16
C HIS A 379 4.12 15.00 5.54
N ILE A 380 3.37 14.00 6.01
CA ILE A 380 2.11 13.61 5.36
C ILE A 380 1.06 14.72 5.41
N LEU A 381 0.78 15.30 6.58
CA LEU A 381 -0.17 16.41 6.67
C LEU A 381 0.33 17.62 5.86
N ALA A 382 1.64 17.82 5.81
CA ALA A 382 2.28 18.90 5.06
C ALA A 382 2.35 18.65 3.54
N SER A 383 2.05 17.44 3.05
CA SER A 383 2.14 17.09 1.64
C SER A 383 0.85 17.37 0.87
N GLN A 384 -0.14 18.03 1.48
CA GLN A 384 -1.36 18.48 0.83
C GLN A 384 -1.45 20.00 0.88
N ASN A 385 -1.92 20.61 -0.21
CA ASN A 385 -2.37 21.98 -0.19
C ASN A 385 -3.72 22.05 0.57
N PRO A 386 -3.79 22.76 1.71
CA PRO A 386 -5.01 22.79 2.52
C PRO A 386 -6.16 23.53 1.82
N GLU A 387 -5.91 24.32 0.77
CA GLU A 387 -6.96 25.08 0.09
C GLU A 387 -7.70 24.25 -0.96
N ASP A 388 -6.97 23.46 -1.76
CA ASP A 388 -7.51 22.76 -2.94
C ASP A 388 -7.37 21.23 -2.90
N GLY A 389 -6.69 20.66 -1.90
CA GLY A 389 -6.52 19.22 -1.71
C GLY A 389 -5.42 18.57 -2.55
N MET A 390 -4.71 19.32 -3.40
CA MET A 390 -3.66 18.78 -4.27
C MET A 390 -2.40 18.41 -3.49
N THR A 391 -1.69 17.39 -3.96
CA THR A 391 -0.63 16.72 -3.20
C THR A 391 0.77 16.97 -3.75
N CYS A 392 1.77 16.92 -2.87
CA CYS A 392 3.18 17.09 -3.22
C CYS A 392 3.83 15.78 -3.65
N TYR A 393 4.76 15.87 -4.61
CA TYR A 393 5.70 14.79 -4.90
C TYR A 393 6.85 14.77 -3.89
N PHE A 394 7.57 15.88 -3.82
CA PHE A 394 8.65 16.09 -2.85
C PHE A 394 8.21 17.10 -1.80
N LEU A 395 8.71 16.93 -0.58
CA LEU A 395 8.66 17.93 0.47
C LEU A 395 10.04 18.59 0.65
N PRO A 396 10.32 19.72 -0.03
CA PRO A 396 11.63 20.34 -0.04
C PRO A 396 12.11 20.75 1.35
N LEU A 397 13.41 20.57 1.60
CA LEU A 397 14.08 21.04 2.84
C LEU A 397 15.15 22.11 2.57
N ALA A 398 15.43 22.44 1.31
CA ALA A 398 16.36 23.52 0.99
C ALA A 398 15.82 24.89 1.42
N GLN A 399 16.73 25.75 1.89
CA GLN A 399 16.40 27.13 2.23
C GLN A 399 15.84 27.85 1.00
N GLY A 400 14.68 28.49 1.16
CA GLY A 400 14.02 29.25 0.10
C GLY A 400 13.20 28.41 -0.88
N ALA A 401 13.23 27.08 -0.79
CA ALA A 401 12.43 26.21 -1.65
C ALA A 401 10.92 26.40 -1.44
N ARG A 402 10.15 25.87 -2.38
CA ARG A 402 8.68 25.93 -2.39
C ARG A 402 8.10 24.56 -2.69
N LYS A 403 7.00 24.23 -2.02
CA LYS A 403 6.21 23.04 -2.34
C LYS A 403 5.57 23.23 -3.70
N THR A 404 5.62 22.19 -4.52
CA THR A 404 4.82 22.07 -5.75
C THR A 404 3.73 21.05 -5.51
N TYR A 405 2.55 21.30 -6.08
CA TYR A 405 1.38 20.46 -5.92
C TYR A 405 0.95 19.88 -7.27
N SER A 406 0.30 18.73 -7.22
CA SER A 406 -0.33 18.10 -8.36
C SER A 406 -1.44 18.97 -8.94
N THR A 407 -1.94 18.60 -10.12
CA THR A 407 -3.15 19.17 -10.71
C THR A 407 -4.26 18.13 -10.67
N PRO A 408 -5.54 18.51 -10.53
CA PRO A 408 -6.60 17.56 -10.22
C PRO A 408 -6.80 16.44 -11.26
N PHE A 409 -6.44 16.69 -12.52
CA PHE A 409 -6.77 15.81 -13.66
C PHE A 409 -5.61 15.51 -14.61
N ASN A 410 -4.41 16.06 -14.38
CA ASN A 410 -3.29 15.92 -15.32
C ASN A 410 -1.95 15.52 -14.66
N ALA A 411 -1.88 15.41 -13.33
CA ALA A 411 -0.68 15.00 -12.63
C ALA A 411 -0.95 13.70 -11.85
N PHE A 412 -0.88 12.57 -12.55
CA PHE A 412 -1.05 11.24 -11.98
C PHE A 412 0.31 10.58 -11.75
N TRP A 413 1.07 11.10 -10.79
CA TRP A 413 2.35 10.54 -10.37
C TRP A 413 2.15 9.42 -9.34
N CYS A 414 3.23 8.73 -8.95
CA CYS A 414 3.20 7.82 -7.79
C CYS A 414 2.70 8.54 -6.51
N CYS A 415 3.18 9.76 -6.25
CA CYS A 415 2.79 10.57 -5.08
C CYS A 415 1.36 11.13 -5.18
N THR A 416 0.80 11.24 -6.38
CA THR A 416 -0.64 11.48 -6.55
C THR A 416 -1.44 10.28 -6.06
N GLY A 417 -0.98 9.07 -6.41
CA GLY A 417 -1.56 7.81 -5.94
C GLY A 417 -1.54 7.66 -4.43
N THR A 418 -0.37 7.74 -3.79
CA THR A 418 -0.27 7.67 -2.32
C THR A 418 -0.90 8.87 -1.64
N GLY A 419 -0.88 10.05 -2.28
CA GLY A 419 -1.57 11.26 -1.84
C GLY A 419 -3.07 11.07 -1.63
N MET A 420 -3.76 10.47 -2.62
CA MET A 420 -5.18 10.09 -2.51
C MET A 420 -5.47 9.14 -1.33
N GLU A 421 -4.49 8.34 -0.93
CA GLU A 421 -4.67 7.38 0.16
C GLU A 421 -4.32 7.94 1.54
N ASN A 422 -3.43 8.94 1.60
CA ASN A 422 -2.86 9.48 2.84
C ASN A 422 -3.92 10.13 3.73
N HIS A 423 -4.79 10.95 3.15
CA HIS A 423 -5.61 11.87 3.95
C HIS A 423 -6.93 11.23 4.40
N VAL A 424 -7.30 10.08 3.84
CA VAL A 424 -8.46 9.28 4.24
C VAL A 424 -8.17 8.23 5.33
N ARG A 425 -6.93 8.13 5.81
CA ARG A 425 -6.51 7.08 6.77
C ARG A 425 -5.99 7.58 8.11
N TYR A 426 -6.09 8.87 8.42
CA TYR A 426 -5.56 9.41 9.69
C TYR A 426 -6.07 8.70 10.96
N GLY A 427 -7.27 8.10 10.91
CA GLY A 427 -7.84 7.34 12.03
C GLY A 427 -7.18 5.99 12.31
N GLU A 428 -6.37 5.44 11.39
CA GLU A 428 -5.95 4.02 11.43
C GLU A 428 -4.96 3.66 12.54
N GLN A 429 -4.26 4.65 13.10
CA GLN A 429 -3.19 4.44 14.06
C GLN A 429 -3.25 5.39 15.27
N ILE A 430 -4.41 6.01 15.52
CA ILE A 430 -4.62 6.85 16.71
C ILE A 430 -4.69 5.98 17.99
N TYR A 431 -5.30 4.79 17.87
CA TYR A 431 -5.52 3.85 18.98
C TYR A 431 -5.15 2.42 18.54
N SER A 432 -4.77 1.55 19.48
CA SER A 432 -4.47 0.13 19.24
C SER A 432 -4.73 -0.74 20.48
#